data_AF-A0A0D6L1B0-F1
#
_entry.id   AF-A0A0D6L1B0-F1
#
_cell.length_a   1.000
_cell.length_b   1.000
_cell.length_c   1.000
_cell.angle_alpha   90.00
_cell.angle_beta   90.00
_cell.angle_gamma   90.00
#
_symmetry.space_group_name_H-M   'P 1'
#
loop_
_entity.id
_entity.type
_entity.pdbx_description
1 polymer ?
#
loop_
_entity_poly.entity_id
_entity_poly.type
_entity_poly.pdbx_seq_one_letter_code
_entity_poly.pdbx_strand_id
1 'polypeptide(L)'
;MKIKDEFLLNKLRCELAMQQALQEWQVKPQIYGMECPKCKSNQIWRCGISEGVQRYQCKNCQRRFQNRLQLVCDCLIPGKQVKCQDCPQFKEFLEIVKQKVDTLIDLSEIDLEKLESEA
;
A
#
# COMPACT_ATOMS: atom_id res chain seq x y z
N MET A 1 23.78 12.12 27.32
CA MET A 1 22.77 11.09 27.61
C MET A 1 21.49 11.27 26.80
N LYS A 2 20.99 12.51 26.60
CA LYS A 2 19.75 12.83 25.87
C LYS A 2 19.54 12.22 24.46
N ILE A 3 20.60 12.03 23.68
CA ILE A 3 20.49 11.52 22.29
C ILE A 3 20.05 10.04 22.25
N LYS A 4 20.46 9.24 23.24
CA LYS A 4 20.06 7.83 23.31
C LYS A 4 18.57 7.70 23.68
N ASP A 5 18.11 8.56 24.57
CA ASP A 5 16.73 8.57 25.06
C ASP A 5 15.77 9.03 23.93
N GLU A 6 16.15 10.06 23.17
CA GLU A 6 15.38 10.54 22.01
C GLU A 6 15.32 9.50 20.88
N PHE A 7 16.42 8.78 20.63
CA PHE A 7 16.44 7.68 19.66
C PHE A 7 15.50 6.54 20.07
N LEU A 8 15.53 6.14 21.35
CA LEU A 8 14.66 5.08 21.87
C LEU A 8 13.19 5.47 21.82
N LEU A 9 12.87 6.72 22.17
CA LEU A 9 11.51 7.25 22.10
C LEU A 9 10.98 7.25 20.65
N ASN A 10 11.78 7.70 19.69
CA ASN A 10 11.39 7.67 18.29
C ASN A 10 11.25 6.25 17.75
N LYS A 11 12.09 5.32 18.20
CA LYS A 11 11.96 3.90 17.89
C LYS A 11 10.61 3.34 18.38
N LEU A 12 10.26 3.61 19.64
CA LEU A 12 9.00 3.15 20.24
C LEU A 12 7.78 3.69 19.47
N ARG A 13 7.79 4.97 19.10
CA ARG A 13 6.73 5.57 18.26
C ARG A 13 6.59 4.84 16.92
N CYS A 14 7.70 4.52 16.26
CA CYS A 14 7.68 3.78 15.00
C CYS A 14 7.14 2.36 15.17
N GLU A 15 7.51 1.66 16.25
CA GLU A 15 7.04 0.30 16.54
C GLU A 15 5.52 0.28 16.79
N LEU A 16 5.01 1.18 17.63
CA LEU A 16 3.58 1.34 17.89
C LEU A 16 2.79 1.72 16.63
N ALA A 17 3.30 2.67 15.84
CA ALA A 17 2.67 3.06 14.59
C ALA A 17 2.58 1.90 13.59
N MET A 18 3.63 1.07 13.50
CA MET A 18 3.60 -0.13 12.66
C MET A 18 2.59 -1.16 13.18
N GLN A 19 2.52 -1.41 14.49
CA GLN A 19 1.55 -2.34 15.08
C GLN A 19 0.11 -1.90 14.81
N GLN A 20 -0.20 -0.62 15.05
CA GLN A 20 -1.53 -0.05 14.77
C GLN A 20 -1.89 -0.17 13.28
N ALA A 21 -0.96 0.14 12.38
CA ALA A 21 -1.19 0.02 10.94
C ALA A 21 -1.37 -1.45 10.50
N LEU A 22 -0.68 -2.40 11.14
CA LEU A 22 -0.83 -3.83 10.87
C LEU A 22 -2.17 -4.39 11.37
N GLN A 23 -2.71 -3.88 12.47
CA GLN A 23 -4.05 -4.27 12.95
C GLN A 23 -5.15 -3.89 11.94
N GLU A 24 -5.01 -2.74 11.28
CA GLU A 24 -5.93 -2.29 10.23
C GLU A 24 -5.61 -2.88 8.84
N TRP A 25 -4.52 -3.65 8.73
CA TRP A 25 -4.08 -4.18 7.44
C TRP A 25 -5.04 -5.23 6.90
N GLN A 26 -5.53 -4.97 5.69
CA GLN A 26 -6.31 -5.93 4.93
C GLN A 26 -5.76 -6.01 3.52
N VAL A 27 -5.57 -7.25 3.04
CA VAL A 27 -5.29 -7.53 1.64
C VAL A 27 -6.46 -7.03 0.81
N LYS A 28 -6.25 -5.95 0.06
CA LYS A 28 -7.27 -5.38 -0.83
C LYS A 28 -6.88 -5.69 -2.27
N PRO A 29 -7.77 -6.20 -3.12
CA PRO A 29 -7.48 -6.26 -4.55
C PRO A 29 -7.38 -4.82 -5.07
N GLN A 30 -6.18 -4.40 -5.49
CA GLN A 30 -6.02 -3.10 -6.15
C GLN A 30 -6.03 -3.28 -7.66
N ILE A 31 -6.84 -2.46 -8.31
CA ILE A 31 -6.94 -2.44 -9.76
C ILE A 31 -6.02 -1.32 -10.25
N TYR A 32 -4.75 -1.63 -10.50
CA TYR A 32 -3.81 -0.64 -11.03
C TYR A 32 -3.46 -0.93 -12.47
N GLY A 33 -3.45 0.16 -13.24
CA GLY A 33 -2.94 0.15 -14.60
C GLY A 33 -3.75 -0.71 -15.57
N MET A 34 -3.42 -0.51 -16.82
CA MET A 34 -3.84 -1.39 -17.88
C MET A 34 -2.70 -1.46 -18.85
N GLU A 35 -2.30 -2.68 -19.20
CA GLU A 35 -1.30 -2.91 -20.23
C GLU A 35 -1.91 -3.81 -21.28
N CYS A 36 -1.49 -3.64 -22.53
CA CYS A 36 -1.95 -4.52 -23.58
C CYS A 36 -1.41 -5.94 -23.33
N PRO A 37 -2.26 -6.98 -23.26
CA PRO A 37 -1.80 -8.36 -23.03
C PRO A 37 -0.96 -8.93 -24.19
N LYS A 38 -0.93 -8.25 -25.35
CA LYS A 38 -0.10 -8.66 -26.50
C LYS A 38 1.27 -7.98 -26.52
N CYS A 39 1.31 -6.67 -26.32
CA CYS A 39 2.53 -5.87 -26.54
C CYS A 39 2.99 -5.07 -25.33
N LYS A 40 2.36 -5.22 -24.16
CA LYS A 40 2.69 -4.51 -22.91
C LYS A 40 2.67 -2.98 -23.01
N SER A 41 2.08 -2.43 -24.07
CA SER A 41 1.91 -0.99 -24.23
C SER A 41 0.81 -0.47 -23.31
N ASN A 42 1.08 0.69 -22.71
CA ASN A 42 0.13 1.43 -21.86
C ASN A 42 -0.79 2.36 -22.67
N GLN A 43 -0.60 2.42 -24.00
CA GLN A 43 -1.45 3.22 -24.88
C GLN A 43 -2.76 2.50 -25.16
N ILE A 44 -3.73 2.68 -24.28
CA ILE A 44 -5.00 1.97 -24.32
C ILE A 44 -6.15 2.97 -24.21
N TRP A 45 -7.22 2.72 -24.97
CA TRP A 45 -8.42 3.55 -24.95
C TRP A 45 -9.67 2.68 -24.80
N ARG A 46 -10.74 3.27 -24.26
CA ARG A 46 -12.04 2.61 -24.09
C ARG A 46 -12.73 2.48 -25.45
N CYS A 47 -13.19 1.29 -25.81
CA CYS A 47 -13.81 1.01 -27.12
C CYS A 47 -15.21 0.37 -27.00
N GLY A 48 -16.03 0.88 -26.08
CA GLY A 48 -17.40 0.40 -25.85
C GLY A 48 -17.55 -0.65 -24.75
N ILE A 49 -18.75 -1.21 -24.61
CA ILE A 49 -19.12 -2.16 -23.56
C ILE A 49 -19.64 -3.44 -24.24
N SER A 50 -19.32 -4.61 -23.68
CA SER A 50 -19.79 -5.91 -24.14
C SER A 50 -20.22 -6.72 -22.92
N GLU A 51 -21.45 -7.24 -22.91
CA GLU A 51 -21.99 -8.03 -21.77
C GLU A 51 -21.91 -7.29 -20.43
N GLY A 52 -22.09 -5.96 -20.46
CA GLY A 52 -21.95 -5.11 -19.26
C GLY A 52 -20.50 -4.81 -18.84
N VAL A 53 -19.50 -5.39 -19.52
CA VAL A 53 -18.07 -5.19 -19.22
C VAL A 53 -17.43 -4.21 -20.21
N GLN A 54 -16.72 -3.21 -19.68
CA GLN A 54 -15.96 -2.24 -20.49
C GLN A 54 -14.89 -2.95 -21.33
N ARG A 55 -14.86 -2.67 -22.63
CA ARG A 55 -13.80 -3.08 -23.55
C ARG A 55 -12.76 -1.98 -23.75
N TYR A 56 -11.54 -2.40 -24.00
CA TYR A 56 -10.38 -1.56 -24.23
C TYR A 56 -9.66 -2.00 -25.49
N GLN A 57 -9.05 -1.05 -26.19
CA GLN A 57 -8.26 -1.29 -27.38
C GLN A 57 -6.88 -0.68 -27.21
N CYS A 58 -5.83 -1.43 -27.54
CA CYS A 58 -4.47 -0.91 -27.57
C CYS A 58 -4.25 -0.08 -28.84
N LYS A 59 -3.72 1.14 -28.74
CA LYS A 59 -3.40 1.96 -29.92
C LYS A 59 -2.25 1.39 -30.74
N ASN A 60 -1.28 0.76 -30.09
CA ASN A 60 -0.08 0.25 -30.75
C ASN A 60 -0.37 -1.01 -31.58
N CYS A 61 -1.00 -2.03 -30.98
CA CYS A 61 -1.24 -3.31 -31.67
C CYS A 61 -2.71 -3.56 -32.06
N GLN A 62 -3.60 -2.60 -31.83
CA GLN A 62 -5.04 -2.65 -32.13
C GLN A 62 -5.82 -3.79 -31.46
N ARG A 63 -5.21 -4.54 -30.54
CA ARG A 63 -5.88 -5.62 -29.81
C ARG A 63 -6.96 -5.08 -28.87
N ARG A 64 -8.14 -5.72 -28.91
CA ARG A 64 -9.24 -5.48 -27.97
C ARG A 64 -9.22 -6.48 -26.81
N PHE A 65 -9.53 -6.03 -25.61
CA PHE A 65 -9.56 -6.84 -24.39
C PHE A 65 -10.41 -6.17 -23.30
N GLN A 66 -10.78 -6.92 -22.27
CA GLN A 66 -11.65 -6.45 -21.17
C GLN A 66 -10.93 -6.33 -19.83
N ASN A 67 -9.68 -6.80 -19.73
CA ASN A 67 -8.96 -6.86 -18.46
C ASN A 67 -8.46 -5.49 -17.99
N ARG A 68 -8.90 -5.10 -16.80
CA ARG A 68 -8.07 -4.36 -15.85
C ARG A 68 -7.25 -5.40 -15.08
N LEU A 69 -5.94 -5.18 -14.92
CA LEU A 69 -5.14 -6.07 -14.08
C LEU A 69 -5.57 -5.84 -12.63
N GLN A 70 -6.21 -6.84 -12.04
CA GLN A 70 -6.42 -6.87 -10.59
C GLN A 70 -5.13 -7.40 -9.98
N LEU A 71 -4.35 -6.50 -9.40
CA LEU A 71 -3.15 -6.88 -8.68
C LEU A 71 -3.51 -6.99 -7.21
N VAL A 72 -3.62 -8.24 -6.80
CA VAL A 72 -3.88 -8.60 -5.41
C VAL A 72 -2.53 -8.71 -4.73
N CYS A 73 -2.28 -7.85 -3.76
CA CYS A 73 -1.17 -8.05 -2.84
C CYS A 73 -1.53 -9.24 -1.94
N ASP A 74 -0.82 -10.34 -2.08
CA ASP A 74 -0.96 -11.55 -1.26
C ASP A 74 -0.10 -11.50 0.03
N CYS A 75 0.45 -10.33 0.37
CA CYS A 75 1.35 -10.20 1.49
C CYS A 75 0.58 -10.16 2.82
N LEU A 76 0.79 -11.18 3.65
CA LEU A 76 0.31 -11.22 5.03
C LEU A 76 0.93 -10.09 5.87
N ILE A 77 2.20 -9.78 5.62
CA ILE A 77 2.95 -8.69 6.26
C ILE A 77 3.52 -7.79 5.15
N PRO A 78 3.08 -6.53 5.03
CA PRO A 78 3.60 -5.57 4.05
C PRO A 78 5.12 -5.36 4.19
N GLY A 79 5.82 -5.18 3.06
CA GLY A 79 7.26 -4.88 3.06
C GLY A 79 8.19 -6.08 3.29
N LYS A 80 7.65 -7.26 3.65
CA LYS A 80 8.47 -8.47 3.91
C LYS A 80 9.03 -9.11 2.64
N GLN A 81 8.35 -8.98 1.50
CA GLN A 81 8.76 -9.60 0.24
C GLN A 81 9.41 -8.57 -0.69
N VAL A 82 10.36 -8.98 -1.52
CA VAL A 82 11.04 -8.09 -2.48
C VAL A 82 10.04 -7.39 -3.41
N LYS A 83 8.98 -8.10 -3.82
CA LYS A 83 7.90 -7.56 -4.66
C LYS A 83 7.08 -6.44 -4.01
N CYS A 84 7.21 -6.22 -2.70
CA CYS A 84 6.53 -5.13 -2.00
C CYS A 84 7.10 -3.75 -2.36
N GLN A 85 8.36 -3.65 -2.80
CA GLN A 85 8.99 -2.36 -3.11
C GLN A 85 8.24 -1.59 -4.21
N ASP A 86 7.73 -2.31 -5.21
CA ASP A 86 6.94 -1.73 -6.31
C ASP A 86 5.42 -1.87 -6.10
N CYS A 87 4.99 -2.40 -4.95
CA CYS A 87 3.58 -2.62 -4.67
C CYS A 87 2.87 -1.31 -4.30
N PRO A 88 1.82 -0.88 -5.04
CA PRO A 88 1.07 0.33 -4.69
C PRO A 88 0.43 0.26 -3.30
N GLN A 89 -0.03 -0.93 -2.88
CA GLN A 89 -0.62 -1.13 -1.56
C GLN A 89 0.41 -0.97 -0.44
N PHE A 90 1.67 -1.31 -0.70
CA PHE A 90 2.73 -1.06 0.27
C PHE A 90 3.01 0.44 0.40
N LYS A 91 2.93 1.21 -0.69
CA LYS A 91 3.06 2.67 -0.61
C LYS A 91 1.93 3.32 0.19
N GLU A 92 0.69 2.88 -0.02
CA GLU A 92 -0.45 3.32 0.80
C GLU A 92 -0.28 2.94 2.27
N PHE A 93 0.20 1.72 2.54
CA PHE A 93 0.52 1.29 3.91
C PHE A 93 1.55 2.20 4.58
N LEU A 94 2.62 2.59 3.87
CA LEU A 94 3.62 3.50 4.41
C LEU A 94 3.05 4.89 4.74
N GLU A 95 2.08 5.38 3.97
CA GLU A 95 1.39 6.64 4.28
C GLU A 95 0.56 6.52 5.56
N ILE A 96 -0.11 5.39 5.78
CA ILE A 96 -0.84 5.13 7.03
C ILE A 96 0.13 5.07 8.21
N VAL A 97 1.25 4.35 8.09
CA VAL A 97 2.27 4.29 9.15
C VAL A 97 2.79 5.69 9.47
N LYS A 98 3.07 6.51 8.45
CA LYS A 98 3.50 7.89 8.64
C LYS A 98 2.47 8.71 9.41
N GLN A 99 1.19 8.64 9.03
CA GLN A 99 0.12 9.32 9.75
C GLN A 99 0.04 8.88 11.22
N LYS A 100 0.17 7.58 11.50
CA LYS A 100 0.19 7.06 12.87
C LYS A 100 1.42 7.59 13.62
N VAL A 101 2.61 7.59 13.03
CA VAL A 101 3.80 8.21 13.65
C VAL A 101 3.56 9.68 13.97
N ASP A 102 3.01 10.46 13.03
CA ASP A 102 2.73 11.89 13.21
C ASP A 102 1.78 12.11 14.42
N THR A 103 0.78 11.25 14.62
CA THR A 103 -0.10 11.32 15.80
C THR A 103 0.58 10.96 17.13
N LEU A 104 1.66 10.19 17.10
CA LEU A 104 2.40 9.75 18.29
C LEU A 104 3.55 10.71 18.65
N ILE A 105 3.91 11.66 17.78
CA ILE A 105 4.96 12.65 18.04
C ILE A 105 4.60 13.54 19.24
N ASP A 106 3.33 13.92 19.38
CA ASP A 106 2.86 14.81 20.43
C ASP A 106 2.67 14.10 21.79
N LEU A 107 2.78 12.77 21.84
CA LEU A 107 2.59 12.00 23.07
C LEU A 107 3.87 11.91 23.92
N SER A 108 3.66 11.88 25.23
CA SER A 108 4.71 11.67 26.22
C SER A 108 5.11 10.19 26.30
N GLU A 109 6.32 9.91 26.79
CA GLU A 109 6.86 8.55 26.93
C GLU A 109 5.94 7.64 27.77
N ILE A 110 5.35 8.18 28.83
CA ILE A 110 4.41 7.46 29.71
C ILE A 110 3.13 7.05 28.97
N ASP A 111 2.65 7.88 28.05
CA ASP A 111 1.44 7.58 27.28
C ASP A 111 1.72 6.55 26.18
N LEU A 112 2.93 6.55 25.61
CA LEU A 112 3.36 5.55 24.64
C LEU A 112 3.54 4.17 25.28
N GLU A 113 4.14 4.09 26.47
CA GLU A 113 4.29 2.82 27.21
C GLU A 113 2.95 2.19 27.58
N LYS A 114 1.94 3.01 27.93
CA LYS A 114 0.57 2.52 28.16
C LYS A 114 -0.02 1.90 26.90
N LEU A 115 0.13 2.58 25.75
CA LEU A 115 -0.35 2.06 24.47
C LEU A 115 0.39 0.77 24.05
N GLU A 116 1.67 0.63 24.38
CA GLU A 116 2.43 -0.60 24.15
C GLU A 116 1.90 -1.76 25.01
N SER A 117 1.54 -1.48 26.27
CA SER A 117 1.00 -2.51 27.17
C SER A 117 -0.43 -2.97 26.81
N GLU A 118 -1.15 -2.17 26.01
CA GLU A 118 -2.53 -2.42 25.59
C GLU A 118 -2.65 -3.01 24.17
N ALA A 119 -1.56 -3.05 23.40
CA ALA A 119 -1.50 -3.51 22.00
C ALA A 119 -1.24 -5.01 21.84
#